data_AF-Q6E6A0-F1
#
_entry.id   AF-Q6E6A0-F1
#
_cell.length_a   1.000
_cell.length_b   1.000
_cell.length_c   1.000
_cell.angle_alpha   90.00
_cell.angle_beta   90.00
_cell.angle_gamma   90.00
#
_symmetry.space_group_name_H-M   'P 1'
#
loop_
_entity.id
_entity.type
_entity.pdbx_description
1 polymer ?
#
loop_
_entity_poly.entity_id
_entity_poly.type
_entity_poly.pdbx_seq_one_letter_code
_entity_poly.pdbx_strand_id
1 'polypeptide(L)'
;SLKPGSQRCALEGSTVEAFTQKTFSELIGECHSRQCDYYLARVICTGTPVGPDREDRKSRKSYHCYDARQLCKYVFEMVISAEGRKVQIKNFKDPINQRTISELYFFRLRHDSETPMRAEYAGCHRDFLESQSFRSKVFNQEDAMDALSVNFKQNKAPKIPFLTRRQVLSVFMVLLCVLLLTTLLVIAVEKRKFTTSPVQNYEYKVGKKI
;
A
#
# COMPACT_ATOMS: atom_id res chain seq x y z
N SER A 1 28.90 -20.91 -36.86
CA SER A 1 27.61 -20.28 -37.24
C SER A 1 26.89 -19.87 -35.97
N LEU A 2 26.81 -18.56 -35.69
CA LEU A 2 26.26 -17.99 -34.45
C LEU A 2 24.73 -17.83 -34.56
N LYS A 3 23.99 -18.30 -33.56
CA LYS A 3 22.51 -18.18 -33.48
C LYS A 3 22.09 -16.68 -33.45
N PRO A 4 21.14 -16.25 -34.29
CA PRO A 4 20.58 -14.90 -34.24
C PRO A 4 19.45 -14.87 -33.19
N GLY A 5 19.59 -14.06 -32.15
CA GLY A 5 18.56 -14.02 -31.10
C GLY A 5 18.86 -13.18 -29.86
N SER A 6 20.02 -12.54 -29.76
CA SER A 6 20.25 -11.49 -28.79
C SER A 6 20.64 -10.25 -29.56
N GLN A 7 19.67 -9.37 -29.85
CA GLN A 7 20.00 -7.97 -30.01
C GLN A 7 20.65 -7.54 -28.68
N ARG A 8 21.98 -7.65 -28.64
CA ARG A 8 22.80 -6.93 -27.67
C ARG A 8 22.65 -5.46 -28.03
N CYS A 9 21.55 -4.86 -27.61
CA CYS A 9 21.42 -3.42 -27.64
C CYS A 9 22.40 -2.90 -26.59
N ALA A 10 23.61 -2.59 -27.06
CA ALA A 10 24.50 -1.73 -26.32
C ALA A 10 23.73 -0.43 -26.07
N LEU A 11 23.76 0.07 -24.84
CA LEU A 11 23.33 1.44 -24.57
C LEU A 11 24.21 2.36 -25.42
N GLU A 12 23.64 3.05 -26.39
CA GLU A 12 24.39 4.03 -27.16
C GLU A 12 24.57 5.28 -26.30
N GLY A 13 25.81 5.60 -25.95
CA GLY A 13 26.11 6.73 -25.06
C GLY A 13 25.61 8.09 -25.57
N SER A 14 25.50 8.24 -26.88
CA SER A 14 24.93 9.42 -27.57
C SER A 14 23.41 9.53 -27.45
N THR A 15 22.71 8.50 -26.97
CA THR A 15 21.26 8.56 -26.80
C THR A 15 20.92 9.55 -25.68
N VAL A 16 20.00 10.47 -25.96
CA VAL A 16 19.47 11.41 -24.98
C VAL A 16 18.48 10.69 -24.06
N GLU A 17 18.69 10.84 -22.76
CA GLU A 17 17.84 10.30 -21.71
C GLU A 17 16.60 11.20 -21.53
N ALA A 18 15.42 10.58 -21.50
CA ALA A 18 14.15 11.29 -21.66
C ALA A 18 13.76 12.20 -20.48
N PHE A 19 14.20 11.89 -19.25
CA PHE A 19 13.87 12.69 -18.07
C PHE A 19 14.80 13.87 -17.87
N THR A 20 16.09 13.65 -18.08
CA THR A 20 17.17 14.60 -17.79
C THR A 20 17.51 15.48 -18.98
N GLN A 21 17.13 15.07 -20.20
CA GLN A 21 17.49 15.73 -21.46
C GLN A 21 19.02 15.81 -21.69
N LYS A 22 19.78 14.97 -20.97
CA LYS A 22 21.23 14.78 -21.15
C LYS A 22 21.49 13.47 -21.86
N THR A 23 22.61 13.37 -22.55
CA THR A 23 23.06 12.09 -23.10
C THR A 23 23.47 11.12 -22.00
N PHE A 24 23.34 9.81 -22.22
CA PHE A 24 23.83 8.84 -21.26
C PHE A 24 25.33 8.99 -20.99
N SER A 25 26.12 9.35 -22.00
CA SER A 25 27.55 9.66 -21.83
C SER A 25 27.81 10.80 -20.85
N GLU A 26 27.03 11.89 -20.91
CA GLU A 26 27.14 13.00 -19.96
C GLU A 26 26.76 12.57 -18.55
N LEU A 27 25.64 11.86 -18.39
CA LEU A 27 25.18 11.37 -17.09
C LEU A 27 26.19 10.43 -16.43
N ILE A 28 26.78 9.52 -17.22
CA ILE A 28 27.82 8.60 -16.78
C ILE A 28 29.08 9.41 -16.38
N GLY A 29 29.51 10.36 -17.22
CA GLY A 29 30.65 11.23 -16.93
C GLY A 29 30.46 12.05 -15.65
N GLU A 30 29.26 12.56 -15.39
CA GLU A 30 28.92 13.27 -14.15
C GLU A 30 29.06 12.36 -12.91
N CYS A 31 28.58 11.12 -12.98
CA CYS A 31 28.75 10.15 -11.89
C CYS A 31 30.22 9.78 -11.68
N HIS A 32 30.97 9.55 -12.76
CA HIS A 32 32.39 9.21 -12.67
C HIS A 32 33.22 10.35 -12.09
N SER A 33 32.94 11.61 -12.47
CA SER A 33 33.63 12.78 -11.89
C SER A 33 33.40 12.92 -10.37
N ARG A 34 32.30 12.35 -9.87
CA ARG A 34 31.96 12.29 -8.44
C ARG A 34 32.39 10.99 -7.76
N GLN A 35 33.14 10.15 -8.47
CA GLN A 35 33.59 8.84 -7.99
C GLN A 35 32.44 7.94 -7.50
N CYS A 36 31.29 8.01 -8.19
CA CYS A 36 30.14 7.18 -7.86
C CYS A 36 29.68 6.34 -9.05
N ASP A 37 29.21 5.13 -8.74
CA ASP A 37 28.66 4.22 -9.74
C ASP A 37 27.39 4.80 -10.36
N TYR A 38 27.23 4.60 -11.67
CA TYR A 38 26.02 5.00 -12.38
C TYR A 38 25.07 3.82 -12.52
N TYR A 39 23.77 4.06 -12.30
CA TYR A 39 22.74 3.03 -12.42
C TYR A 39 21.79 3.31 -13.58
N LEU A 40 21.64 2.32 -14.45
CA LEU A 40 20.66 2.31 -15.53
C LEU A 40 19.49 1.41 -15.17
N ALA A 41 18.29 1.81 -15.57
CA ALA A 41 17.12 0.94 -15.51
C ALA A 41 16.70 0.54 -16.92
N ARG A 42 16.56 -0.77 -17.15
CA ARG A 42 15.95 -1.34 -18.35
C ARG A 42 14.52 -1.75 -18.04
N VAL A 43 13.60 -1.16 -18.77
CA VAL A 43 12.18 -1.46 -18.73
C VAL A 43 11.86 -2.39 -19.90
N ILE A 44 11.12 -3.45 -19.64
CA ILE A 44 10.52 -4.31 -20.65
C ILE A 44 9.02 -4.14 -20.58
N CYS A 45 8.40 -3.75 -21.69
CA CYS A 45 6.96 -3.52 -21.76
C CYS A 45 6.23 -4.74 -22.34
N THR A 46 5.01 -4.98 -21.89
CA THR A 46 4.11 -5.94 -22.52
C THR A 46 3.80 -5.49 -23.95
N GLY A 47 4.08 -6.33 -24.94
CA GLY A 47 3.73 -6.04 -26.33
C GLY A 47 2.23 -6.15 -26.58
N THR A 48 1.66 -5.22 -27.35
CA THR A 48 0.35 -5.39 -28.00
C THR A 48 0.55 -6.01 -29.40
N PRO A 49 -0.40 -6.82 -29.89
CA PRO A 49 -0.34 -7.37 -31.24
C PRO A 49 -0.30 -6.25 -32.29
N VAL A 50 0.65 -6.36 -33.23
CA VAL A 50 0.85 -5.38 -34.30
C VAL A 50 -0.16 -5.67 -35.41
N GLY A 51 -1.31 -5.01 -35.36
CA GLY A 51 -2.26 -4.90 -36.49
C GLY A 51 -2.82 -6.21 -37.05
N PRO A 52 -3.78 -6.13 -38.00
CA PRO A 52 -4.39 -7.32 -38.60
C PRO A 52 -3.51 -8.06 -39.62
N ASP A 53 -2.38 -7.49 -40.09
CA ASP A 53 -1.74 -7.97 -41.33
C ASP A 53 -0.34 -8.58 -41.19
N ARG A 54 0.09 -9.06 -40.01
CA ARG A 54 1.38 -9.78 -39.90
C ARG A 54 1.29 -11.01 -39.00
N GLU A 55 1.22 -12.18 -39.64
CA GLU A 55 1.18 -13.53 -39.05
C GLU A 55 2.40 -13.95 -38.21
N ASP A 56 3.36 -13.08 -37.93
CA ASP A 56 4.49 -13.41 -37.04
C ASP A 56 4.11 -13.21 -35.56
N ARG A 57 3.40 -14.20 -35.01
CA ARG A 57 2.97 -14.31 -33.60
C ARG A 57 4.14 -14.55 -32.63
N LYS A 58 5.02 -13.56 -32.46
CA LYS A 58 5.75 -13.36 -31.19
C LYS A 58 5.59 -11.91 -30.80
N SER A 59 4.90 -11.66 -29.68
CA SER A 59 4.89 -10.36 -29.03
C SER A 59 6.33 -9.89 -28.84
N ARG A 60 6.80 -8.98 -29.70
CA ARG A 60 8.14 -8.41 -29.54
C ARG A 60 8.10 -7.57 -28.27
N LYS A 61 8.66 -8.13 -27.18
CA LYS A 61 8.95 -7.40 -25.95
C LYS A 61 9.78 -6.17 -26.35
N SER A 62 9.24 -4.97 -26.19
CA SER A 62 9.99 -3.73 -26.39
C SER A 62 10.77 -3.44 -25.11
N TYR A 63 12.02 -3.02 -25.25
CA TYR A 63 12.84 -2.62 -24.12
C TYR A 63 13.28 -1.15 -24.28
N HIS A 64 13.33 -0.44 -23.15
CA HIS A 64 13.74 0.95 -23.07
C HIS A 64 14.70 1.11 -21.89
N CYS A 65 15.71 1.96 -22.03
CA CYS A 65 16.69 2.25 -20.98
C CYS A 65 16.50 3.69 -20.49
N TYR A 66 16.61 3.90 -19.18
CA TYR A 66 16.46 5.19 -18.52
C TYR A 66 17.53 5.35 -17.43
N ASP A 67 17.74 6.58 -16.96
CA ASP A 67 18.41 6.80 -15.67
C ASP A 67 17.59 6.12 -14.57
N ALA A 68 18.20 5.21 -13.81
CA ALA A 68 17.52 4.47 -12.76
C ALA A 68 16.94 5.40 -11.70
N ARG A 69 17.64 6.49 -11.37
CA ARG A 69 17.20 7.43 -10.32
C ARG A 69 15.90 8.10 -10.70
N GLN A 70 15.82 8.65 -11.92
CA GLN A 70 14.63 9.35 -12.38
C GLN A 70 13.46 8.39 -12.59
N LEU A 71 13.71 7.23 -13.20
CA LEU A 71 12.67 6.22 -13.38
C LEU A 71 12.09 5.77 -12.03
N CYS A 72 12.93 5.56 -11.01
CA CYS A 72 12.45 5.13 -9.70
C CYS A 72 11.53 6.16 -9.04
N LYS A 73 11.81 7.46 -9.17
CA LYS A 73 10.92 8.53 -8.67
C LYS A 73 9.55 8.54 -9.33
N TYR A 74 9.47 8.06 -10.58
CA TYR A 74 8.22 7.93 -11.31
C TYR A 74 7.44 6.66 -10.95
N VAL A 75 8.13 5.51 -10.91
CA VAL A 75 7.52 4.18 -10.77
C VAL A 75 7.17 3.85 -9.32
N PHE A 76 7.93 4.33 -8.35
CA PHE A 76 7.79 3.98 -6.94
C PHE A 76 7.40 5.19 -6.09
N GLU A 77 6.79 4.91 -4.94
CA GLU A 77 6.45 5.90 -3.91
C GLU A 77 6.77 5.37 -2.52
N MET A 78 7.06 6.28 -1.59
CA MET A 78 7.10 5.99 -0.17
C MET A 78 5.67 6.07 0.38
N VAL A 79 5.21 5.00 1.02
CA VAL A 79 3.93 4.94 1.70
C VAL A 79 4.16 4.97 3.21
N ILE A 80 3.50 5.92 3.88
CA ILE A 80 3.50 6.04 5.34
C ILE A 80 2.17 5.52 5.87
N SER A 81 2.23 4.47 6.69
CA SER A 81 1.07 3.87 7.37
C SER A 81 1.33 3.71 8.87
N ALA A 82 0.33 3.22 9.62
CA ALA A 82 0.48 2.90 11.03
C ALA A 82 1.54 1.81 11.31
N GLU A 83 1.87 0.99 10.31
CA GLU A 83 2.91 -0.06 10.39
C GLU A 83 4.32 0.50 10.15
N GLY A 84 4.45 1.74 9.68
CA GLY A 84 5.72 2.38 9.37
C GLY A 84 5.82 2.92 7.94
N ARG A 85 7.05 3.14 7.48
CA ARG A 85 7.38 3.61 6.13
C ARG A 85 7.74 2.42 5.25
N LYS A 86 7.14 2.32 4.06
CA LYS A 86 7.46 1.27 3.08
C LYS A 86 7.43 1.82 1.66
N VAL A 87 8.32 1.32 0.81
CA VAL A 87 8.29 1.65 -0.62
C VAL A 87 7.27 0.76 -1.33
N GLN A 88 6.46 1.34 -2.21
CA GLN A 88 5.48 0.63 -3.02
C GLN A 88 5.56 1.07 -4.48
N ILE A 89 4.99 0.26 -5.37
CA ILE A 89 4.82 0.63 -6.78
C ILE A 89 3.67 1.63 -6.86
N LYS A 90 3.95 2.82 -7.40
CA LYS A 90 2.99 3.88 -7.70
C LYS A 90 2.30 3.62 -9.05
N ASN A 91 3.11 3.52 -10.10
CA ASN A 91 2.69 3.34 -11.49
C ASN A 91 3.64 2.40 -12.20
N PHE A 92 3.19 1.17 -12.53
CA PHE A 92 4.02 0.22 -13.28
C PHE A 92 3.82 0.35 -14.81
N LYS A 93 4.01 1.57 -15.30
CA LYS A 93 3.90 1.92 -16.73
C LYS A 93 5.15 2.66 -17.19
N ASP A 94 5.53 2.46 -18.44
CA ASP A 94 6.58 3.22 -19.10
C ASP A 94 6.16 4.70 -19.14
N PRO A 95 7.01 5.62 -18.65
CA PRO A 95 6.69 7.05 -18.53
C PRO A 95 6.49 7.74 -19.89
N ILE A 96 7.15 7.28 -20.95
CA ILE A 96 7.13 7.91 -22.27
C ILE A 96 6.08 7.24 -23.14
N ASN A 97 6.10 5.90 -23.21
CA ASN A 97 5.25 5.13 -24.09
C ASN A 97 3.90 4.77 -23.45
N GLN A 98 3.72 5.02 -22.15
CA GLN A 98 2.52 4.73 -21.37
C GLN A 98 2.07 3.25 -21.42
N ARG A 99 3.00 2.35 -21.76
CA ARG A 99 2.77 0.89 -21.82
C ARG A 99 3.00 0.25 -20.46
N THR A 100 2.27 -0.81 -20.15
CA THR A 100 2.49 -1.58 -18.92
C THR A 100 3.88 -2.21 -18.93
N ILE A 101 4.61 -2.01 -17.84
CA ILE A 101 5.91 -2.64 -17.61
C ILE A 101 5.65 -4.09 -17.19
N SER A 102 6.25 -5.04 -17.90
CA SER A 102 6.26 -6.44 -17.45
C SER A 102 7.44 -6.71 -16.52
N GLU A 103 8.62 -6.19 -16.85
CA GLU A 103 9.85 -6.43 -16.11
C GLU A 103 10.68 -5.13 -16.05
N LEU A 104 11.34 -4.91 -14.92
CA LEU A 104 12.24 -3.78 -14.71
C LEU A 104 13.50 -4.30 -14.02
N TYR A 105 14.63 -4.06 -14.67
CA TYR A 105 15.96 -4.49 -14.25
C TYR A 105 16.91 -3.31 -14.13
N PHE A 106 17.83 -3.40 -13.19
CA PHE A 106 18.85 -2.40 -12.92
C PHE A 106 20.22 -2.93 -13.30
N PHE A 107 21.00 -2.05 -13.91
CA PHE A 107 22.37 -2.32 -14.30
C PHE A 107 23.29 -1.24 -13.74
N ARG A 108 24.43 -1.67 -13.20
CA ARG A 108 25.45 -0.81 -12.61
C ARG A 108 26.60 -0.63 -13.58
N LEU A 109 27.00 0.61 -13.81
CA LEU A 109 28.24 0.98 -14.46
C LEU A 109 29.17 1.47 -13.37
N ARG A 110 30.26 0.73 -13.15
CA ARG A 110 31.23 1.10 -12.13
C ARG A 110 32.04 2.30 -12.58
N HIS A 111 32.29 3.24 -11.66
CA HIS A 111 33.08 4.42 -11.94
C HIS A 111 34.56 4.11 -12.25
N ASP A 112 35.06 2.99 -11.70
CA ASP A 112 36.44 2.50 -11.85
C ASP A 112 36.63 1.55 -13.05
N SER A 113 35.58 1.35 -13.88
CA SER A 113 35.66 0.51 -15.08
C SER A 113 36.52 1.16 -16.16
N GLU A 114 37.57 0.48 -16.60
CA GLU A 114 38.26 0.80 -17.84
C GLU A 114 37.33 0.63 -19.06
N THR A 115 37.52 1.43 -20.11
CA THR A 115 36.75 1.35 -21.34
C THR A 115 37.03 0.06 -22.12
N PRO A 116 36.01 -0.63 -22.69
CA PRO A 116 34.60 -0.22 -22.74
C PRO A 116 33.86 -0.49 -21.44
N MET A 117 33.11 0.51 -20.97
CA MET A 117 32.30 0.41 -19.76
C MET A 117 31.31 -0.74 -19.86
N ARG A 118 31.39 -1.68 -18.92
CA ARG A 118 30.47 -2.83 -18.85
C ARG A 118 29.39 -2.58 -17.82
N ALA A 119 28.15 -2.68 -18.27
CA ALA A 119 26.99 -2.66 -17.40
C ALA A 119 26.81 -4.03 -16.72
N GLU A 120 26.94 -4.08 -15.41
CA GLU A 120 26.74 -5.28 -14.59
C GLU A 120 25.28 -5.36 -14.11
N TYR A 121 24.67 -6.53 -14.12
CA TYR A 121 23.34 -6.69 -13.52
C TYR A 121 23.39 -6.41 -12.01
N ALA A 122 22.51 -5.56 -11.52
CA ALA A 122 22.48 -5.14 -10.12
C ALA A 122 21.22 -5.60 -9.36
N GLY A 123 20.11 -5.84 -10.05
CA GLY A 123 18.85 -6.26 -9.43
C GLY A 123 17.63 -5.98 -10.29
N CYS A 124 16.44 -6.18 -9.74
CA CYS A 124 15.16 -5.91 -10.36
C CYS A 124 14.24 -5.07 -9.46
N HIS A 125 13.05 -4.74 -9.94
CA HIS A 125 12.05 -4.00 -9.15
C HIS A 125 11.71 -4.65 -7.80
N ARG A 126 11.75 -5.99 -7.67
CA ARG A 126 11.50 -6.67 -6.39
C ARG A 126 12.61 -6.38 -5.39
N ASP A 127 13.86 -6.51 -5.82
CA ASP A 127 15.04 -6.16 -5.00
C ASP A 127 14.98 -4.70 -4.56
N PHE A 128 14.50 -3.80 -5.44
CA PHE A 128 14.31 -2.39 -5.11
C PHE A 128 13.23 -2.15 -4.06
N LEU A 129 12.15 -2.94 -4.03
CA LEU A 129 11.11 -2.84 -3.00
C LEU A 129 11.59 -3.38 -1.65
N GLU A 130 12.39 -4.44 -1.66
CA GLU A 130 12.79 -5.16 -0.44
C GLU A 130 14.05 -4.56 0.21
N SER A 131 15.04 -4.13 -0.56
CA SER A 131 16.37 -3.79 -0.06
C SER A 131 16.65 -2.28 0.05
N GLN A 132 16.79 -1.78 1.28
CA GLN A 132 17.20 -0.39 1.54
C GLN A 132 18.62 -0.11 1.02
N SER A 133 19.53 -1.06 1.18
CA SER A 133 20.91 -0.89 0.71
C SER A 133 20.98 -0.76 -0.81
N PHE A 134 20.11 -1.48 -1.52
CA PHE A 134 20.02 -1.36 -2.96
C PHE A 134 19.46 0.00 -3.40
N ARG A 135 18.39 0.48 -2.74
CA ARG A 135 17.85 1.83 -2.99
C ARG A 135 18.91 2.92 -2.74
N SER A 136 19.63 2.80 -1.63
CA SER A 136 20.69 3.75 -1.25
C SER A 136 21.78 3.85 -2.31
N LYS A 137 22.17 2.72 -2.91
CA LYS A 137 23.11 2.68 -4.03
C LYS A 137 22.56 3.33 -5.30
N VAL A 138 21.31 3.03 -5.67
CA VAL A 138 20.67 3.62 -6.87
C VAL A 138 20.60 5.14 -6.76
N PHE A 139 20.20 5.67 -5.60
CA PHE A 139 20.10 7.13 -5.39
C PHE A 139 21.42 7.80 -5.00
N ASN A 140 22.45 7.03 -4.63
CA ASN A 140 23.68 7.53 -4.03
C ASN A 140 23.40 8.41 -2.80
N GLN A 141 22.52 7.94 -1.92
CA GLN A 141 22.05 8.63 -0.70
C GLN A 141 21.79 7.62 0.42
N GLU A 142 22.05 7.98 1.68
CA GLU A 142 21.80 7.10 2.83
C GLU A 142 20.30 6.87 3.08
N ASP A 143 19.48 7.93 3.03
CA ASP A 143 18.02 7.82 3.10
C ASP A 143 17.38 7.96 1.72
N ALA A 144 17.45 6.89 0.94
CA ALA A 144 16.85 6.83 -0.38
C ALA A 144 15.30 6.94 -0.41
N MET A 145 14.62 6.81 0.74
CA MET A 145 13.15 6.91 0.77
C MET A 145 12.68 8.36 0.59
N ASP A 146 13.47 9.32 1.07
CA ASP A 146 13.17 10.76 0.97
C ASP A 146 13.26 11.27 -0.49
N ALA A 147 13.93 10.53 -1.37
CA ALA A 147 13.98 10.84 -2.79
C ALA A 147 12.67 10.51 -3.54
N LEU A 148 11.79 9.70 -2.95
CA LEU A 148 10.54 9.24 -3.56
C LEU A 148 9.35 10.13 -3.16
N SER A 149 8.32 10.18 -4.01
CA SER A 149 7.07 10.85 -3.63
C SER A 149 6.38 10.13 -2.47
N VAL A 150 5.76 10.89 -1.56
CA VAL A 150 5.14 10.37 -0.33
C VAL A 150 3.63 10.23 -0.48
N ASN A 151 3.09 9.10 -0.03
CA ASN A 151 1.65 8.81 0.03
C ASN A 151 1.26 8.36 1.44
N PHE A 152 0.26 9.03 2.04
CA PHE A 152 -0.21 8.71 3.38
C PHE A 152 -1.41 7.77 3.30
N LYS A 153 -1.21 6.50 3.70
CA LYS A 153 -2.33 5.58 3.90
C LYS A 153 -2.92 5.82 5.27
N GLN A 154 -3.81 6.80 5.36
CA GLN A 154 -4.70 6.94 6.50
C GLN A 154 -5.66 5.75 6.48
N ASN A 155 -5.41 4.75 7.34
CA ASN A 155 -6.40 3.72 7.61
C ASN A 155 -7.67 4.44 8.06
N LYS A 156 -8.73 4.40 7.24
CA LYS A 156 -10.05 4.87 7.65
C LYS A 156 -10.32 4.19 8.98
N ALA A 157 -10.65 4.97 10.01
CA ALA A 157 -11.00 4.43 11.32
C ALA A 157 -11.94 3.23 11.11
N PRO A 158 -11.69 2.09 11.79
CA PRO A 158 -12.57 0.94 11.64
C PRO A 158 -13.99 1.45 11.78
N LYS A 159 -14.83 1.23 10.76
CA LYS A 159 -16.23 1.63 10.82
C LYS A 159 -16.82 0.88 12.01
N ILE A 160 -16.84 1.52 13.17
CA ILE A 160 -17.54 1.04 14.33
C ILE A 160 -18.95 0.77 13.80
N PRO A 161 -19.49 -0.45 13.93
CA PRO A 161 -20.82 -0.74 13.44
C PRO A 161 -21.77 0.18 14.21
N PHE A 162 -22.14 1.29 13.58
CA PHE A 162 -23.10 2.22 14.14
C PHE A 162 -24.40 1.44 14.26
N LEU A 163 -24.87 1.26 15.49
CA LEU A 163 -26.18 0.67 15.75
C LEU A 163 -27.20 1.41 14.89
N THR A 164 -27.91 0.67 14.05
CA THR A 164 -28.95 1.25 13.19
C THR A 164 -30.06 1.83 14.08
N ARG A 165 -30.73 2.91 13.63
CA ARG A 165 -31.84 3.52 14.39
C ARG A 165 -32.89 2.50 14.85
N ARG A 166 -33.14 1.45 14.05
CA ARG A 166 -34.05 0.35 14.40
C ARG A 166 -33.54 -0.50 15.57
N GLN A 167 -32.24 -0.79 15.63
CA GLN A 167 -31.65 -1.56 16.74
C GLN A 167 -31.65 -0.75 18.04
N VAL A 168 -31.35 0.55 17.98
CA VAL A 168 -31.42 1.43 19.16
C VAL A 168 -32.85 1.48 19.71
N LEU A 169 -33.84 1.62 18.81
CA LEU A 169 -35.25 1.68 19.19
C LEU A 169 -35.75 0.33 19.74
N SER A 170 -35.28 -0.79 19.17
CA SER A 170 -35.57 -2.13 19.68
C SER A 170 -35.00 -2.36 21.08
N VAL A 171 -33.73 -2.00 21.32
CA VAL A 171 -33.11 -2.10 22.65
C VAL A 171 -33.84 -1.24 23.67
N PHE A 172 -34.24 -0.02 23.29
CA PHE A 172 -35.02 0.88 24.14
C PHE A 172 -36.39 0.27 24.53
N MET A 173 -37.11 -0.31 23.57
CA MET A 173 -38.41 -0.95 23.82
C MET A 173 -38.28 -2.16 24.76
N VAL A 174 -37.23 -2.98 24.60
CA VAL A 174 -36.96 -4.11 25.51
C VAL A 174 -36.72 -3.60 26.94
N LEU A 175 -35.91 -2.55 27.10
CA LEU A 175 -35.67 -1.91 28.40
C LEU A 175 -36.96 -1.41 29.06
N LEU A 176 -37.85 -0.80 28.27
CA LEU A 176 -39.15 -0.30 28.73
C LEU A 176 -40.07 -1.44 29.17
N CYS A 177 -40.11 -2.55 28.42
CA CYS A 177 -40.87 -3.75 28.80
C CYS A 177 -40.37 -4.36 30.11
N VAL A 178 -39.05 -4.44 30.32
CA VAL A 178 -38.48 -4.96 31.58
C VAL A 178 -38.87 -4.08 32.77
N LEU A 179 -38.84 -2.76 32.61
CA LEU A 179 -39.30 -1.83 33.64
C LEU A 179 -40.81 -1.98 33.96
N LEU A 180 -41.64 -2.18 32.94
CA LEU A 180 -43.07 -2.42 33.15
C LEU A 180 -43.35 -3.77 33.83
N LEU A 181 -42.64 -4.84 33.44
CA LEU A 181 -42.79 -6.15 34.08
C LEU A 181 -42.36 -6.13 35.55
N THR A 182 -41.25 -5.46 35.85
CA THR A 182 -40.76 -5.34 37.24
C THR A 182 -41.71 -4.53 38.11
N THR A 183 -42.25 -3.40 37.62
CA THR A 183 -43.25 -2.62 38.36
C THR A 183 -44.55 -3.41 38.60
N LEU A 184 -45.05 -4.14 37.60
CA LEU A 184 -46.22 -5.02 37.77
C LEU A 184 -45.98 -6.12 38.80
N LEU A 185 -44.78 -6.73 38.80
CA LEU A 185 -44.41 -7.74 39.81
C LEU A 185 -44.41 -7.15 41.22
N VAL A 186 -43.87 -5.95 41.42
CA VAL A 186 -43.88 -5.27 42.72
C VAL A 186 -45.31 -5.05 43.20
N ILE A 187 -46.18 -4.52 42.34
CA ILE A 187 -47.60 -4.28 42.69
C ILE A 187 -48.32 -5.60 43.01
N ALA A 188 -48.06 -6.67 42.26
CA ALA A 188 -48.66 -7.98 42.51
C ALA A 188 -48.24 -8.58 43.86
N VAL A 189 -46.97 -8.41 44.24
CA VAL A 189 -46.44 -8.82 45.54
C VAL A 189 -47.07 -7.99 46.67
N GLU A 190 -47.21 -6.68 46.50
CA GLU A 190 -47.86 -5.82 47.50
C GLU A 190 -49.34 -6.15 47.68
N LYS A 191 -50.09 -6.36 46.59
CA LYS A 191 -51.50 -6.75 46.67
C LYS A 191 -51.72 -8.06 47.42
N ARG A 192 -50.83 -9.05 47.25
CA ARG A 192 -50.89 -10.30 48.02
C ARG A 192 -50.63 -10.08 49.52
N LYS A 193 -49.77 -9.15 49.91
CA LYS A 193 -49.53 -8.83 51.33
C LYS A 193 -50.78 -8.22 51.98
N PHE A 194 -51.53 -7.39 51.26
CA PHE A 194 -52.77 -6.78 51.79
C PHE A 194 -53.94 -7.76 51.94
N THR A 195 -54.01 -8.82 51.13
CA THR A 195 -55.12 -9.81 51.22
C THR A 195 -54.93 -10.83 52.34
N THR A 196 -53.74 -10.91 52.93
CA THR A 196 -53.38 -11.93 53.93
C THR A 196 -53.21 -11.34 55.34
N SER A 197 -53.73 -10.14 55.59
CA SER A 197 -53.75 -9.57 56.94
C SER A 197 -54.97 -10.13 57.71
N PRO A 198 -54.79 -10.95 58.76
CA PRO A 198 -55.91 -11.40 59.57
C PRO A 198 -56.48 -10.22 60.36
N VAL A 199 -57.80 -10.10 60.37
CA VAL A 199 -58.57 -9.21 61.24
C VAL A 199 -58.22 -9.54 62.69
N GLN A 200 -57.48 -8.67 63.37
CA GLN A 200 -57.32 -8.74 64.82
C GLN A 200 -58.64 -8.35 65.48
N ASN A 201 -59.39 -9.36 65.93
CA ASN A 201 -60.49 -9.18 66.88
C ASN A 201 -59.91 -8.69 68.20
N TYR A 202 -60.15 -7.42 68.53
CA TYR A 202 -59.93 -6.91 69.88
C TYR A 202 -61.08 -7.38 70.77
N GLU A 203 -60.84 -8.45 71.54
CA GLU A 203 -61.74 -8.94 72.57
C GLU A 203 -61.70 -7.99 73.78
N TYR A 204 -62.76 -7.20 73.96
CA TYR A 204 -62.95 -6.33 75.12
C TYR A 204 -63.27 -7.18 76.36
N LYS A 205 -62.31 -7.37 77.28
CA LYS A 205 -62.59 -7.93 78.61
C LYS A 205 -63.24 -6.85 79.49
N VAL A 206 -64.53 -7.01 79.76
CA VAL A 206 -65.26 -6.24 80.78
C VAL A 206 -64.80 -6.71 82.16
N GLY A 207 -64.02 -5.87 82.85
CA GLY A 207 -63.64 -6.07 84.24
C GLY A 207 -64.82 -5.78 85.17
N LYS A 208 -65.30 -6.82 85.84
CA LYS A 208 -66.28 -6.76 86.94
C LYS A 208 -65.56 -6.22 88.19
N LYS A 209 -65.98 -5.06 88.70
CA LYS A 209 -65.62 -4.60 90.07
C LYS A 209 -66.77 -4.91 91.01
N ILE A 210 -66.42 -5.58 92.11
CA ILE A 210 -67.21 -5.73 93.34
C ILE A 210 -67.20 -4.39 94.06
#